data_AF-A4HXV0-F1
#
_entry.id   AF-A4HXV0-F1
#
_cell.length_a   1.000
_cell.length_b   1.000
_cell.length_c   1.000
_cell.angle_alpha   90.00
_cell.angle_beta   90.00
_cell.angle_gamma   90.00
#
_symmetry.space_group_name_H-M   'P 1'
#
loop_
_entity.id
_entity.type
_entity.pdbx_description
1 polymer ?
#
loop_
_entity_poly.entity_id
_entity_poly.type
_entity_poly.pdbx_seq_one_letter_code
_entity_poly.pdbx_strand_id
1 'polypeptide(L)'
;MSSSAGASSSPMSTDRCSFYCPVCNIQFSDSHAAEAHKASRQHKRKSGELEWEAQQYKKDADVTPDDVWALVRRKQAELHVIAWSELKYSEEESTA
;
A
#
# COMPACT_ATOMS: atom_id res chain seq x y z
N MET A 1 49.57 -9.01 -38.69
CA MET A 1 49.77 -9.04 -37.23
C MET A 1 48.40 -9.13 -36.61
N SER A 2 48.02 -10.32 -36.14
CA SER A 2 46.66 -10.63 -35.71
C SER A 2 46.57 -10.43 -34.19
N SER A 3 45.89 -9.37 -33.77
CA SER A 3 45.64 -9.10 -32.35
C SER A 3 44.19 -9.43 -32.03
N SER A 4 43.96 -10.65 -31.56
CA SER A 4 42.76 -11.06 -30.86
C SER A 4 42.96 -10.81 -29.36
N ALA A 5 42.18 -9.92 -28.77
CA ALA A 5 41.98 -9.87 -27.33
C ALA A 5 40.47 -9.88 -27.08
N GLY A 6 39.97 -11.08 -26.75
CA GLY A 6 38.57 -11.34 -26.47
C GLY A 6 38.09 -10.55 -25.26
N ALA A 7 36.99 -9.83 -25.46
CA ALA A 7 36.20 -9.24 -24.41
C ALA A 7 35.44 -10.35 -23.67
N SER A 8 36.04 -10.87 -22.60
CA SER A 8 35.36 -11.74 -21.64
C SER A 8 34.88 -10.91 -20.45
N SER A 9 33.94 -9.98 -20.68
CA SER A 9 33.20 -9.35 -19.58
C SER A 9 32.09 -10.30 -19.15
N SER A 10 32.41 -11.20 -18.22
CA SER A 10 31.41 -12.02 -17.53
C SER A 10 30.37 -11.08 -16.90
N PRO A 11 29.06 -11.27 -17.16
CA PRO A 11 28.03 -10.52 -16.47
C PRO A 11 28.07 -10.94 -15.01
N MET A 12 28.63 -10.08 -14.16
CA MET A 12 28.47 -10.23 -12.72
C MET A 12 26.97 -10.15 -12.47
N SER A 13 26.37 -11.30 -12.12
CA SER A 13 25.00 -11.40 -11.65
C SER A 13 24.89 -10.66 -10.32
N THR A 14 24.88 -9.33 -10.38
CA THR A 14 24.59 -8.46 -9.24
C THR A 14 23.08 -8.44 -9.03
N ASP A 15 22.51 -9.60 -8.73
CA ASP A 15 21.23 -9.69 -8.01
C ASP A 15 21.51 -9.42 -6.52
N ARG A 16 22.23 -8.33 -6.24
CA ARG A 16 22.60 -7.88 -4.91
C ARG A 16 22.22 -6.42 -4.80
N CYS A 17 20.98 -6.21 -4.36
CA CYS A 17 20.50 -4.96 -3.78
C CYS A 17 20.43 -3.74 -4.72
N SER A 18 20.12 -3.92 -6.00
CA SER A 18 19.72 -2.79 -6.84
C SER A 18 18.27 -2.45 -6.53
N PHE A 19 18.03 -1.41 -5.73
CA PHE A 19 16.68 -0.90 -5.50
C PHE A 19 16.14 -0.34 -6.81
N TYR A 20 15.34 -1.12 -7.52
CA TYR A 20 14.82 -0.78 -8.85
C TYR A 20 13.31 -0.59 -8.84
N CYS A 21 12.84 0.42 -9.56
CA CYS A 21 11.43 0.67 -9.78
C CYS A 21 11.03 0.27 -11.21
N PRO A 22 10.24 -0.81 -11.40
CA PRO A 22 9.81 -1.24 -12.73
C PRO A 22 8.79 -0.30 -13.38
N VAL A 23 7.97 0.40 -12.58
CA VAL A 23 6.96 1.36 -13.07
C VAL A 23 7.60 2.57 -13.74
N CYS A 24 8.71 3.05 -13.18
CA CYS A 24 9.40 4.23 -13.68
C CYS A 24 10.68 3.90 -14.46
N ASN A 25 11.13 2.64 -14.43
CA ASN A 25 12.40 2.17 -14.96
C ASN A 25 13.61 2.97 -14.43
N ILE A 26 13.67 3.13 -13.10
CA ILE A 26 14.74 3.90 -12.39
C ILE A 26 15.42 2.99 -11.38
N GLN A 27 16.74 3.02 -11.33
CA GLN A 27 17.55 2.36 -10.30
C GLN A 27 18.00 3.38 -9.25
N PHE A 28 18.01 2.94 -7.99
CA PHE A 28 18.37 3.74 -6.82
C PHE A 28 19.56 3.09 -6.10
N SER A 29 20.39 3.93 -5.49
CA SER A 29 21.57 3.56 -4.70
C SER A 29 21.23 3.01 -3.31
N ASP A 30 20.05 3.32 -2.80
CA ASP A 30 19.65 3.09 -1.42
C ASP A 30 18.15 2.81 -1.28
N SER A 31 17.79 2.11 -0.19
CA SER A 31 16.41 1.71 0.09
C SER A 31 15.52 2.92 0.31
N HIS A 32 16.00 3.88 1.08
CA HIS A 32 15.21 5.04 1.49
C HIS A 32 14.81 5.89 0.28
N ALA A 33 15.72 6.15 -0.66
CA ALA A 33 15.42 6.84 -1.91
C ALA A 33 14.40 6.07 -2.76
N ALA A 34 14.48 4.74 -2.81
CA ALA A 34 13.51 3.92 -3.53
C ALA A 34 12.12 3.92 -2.86
N GLU A 35 12.05 3.89 -1.54
CA GLU A 35 10.80 4.01 -0.80
C GLU A 35 10.19 5.40 -0.94
N ALA A 36 10.99 6.46 -0.80
CA ALA A 36 10.57 7.83 -1.06
C ALA A 36 10.07 8.01 -2.50
N HIS A 37 10.72 7.34 -3.47
CA HIS A 37 10.25 7.32 -4.85
C HIS A 37 8.87 6.65 -4.97
N LYS A 38 8.68 5.46 -4.39
CA LYS A 38 7.39 4.74 -4.42
C LYS A 38 6.28 5.53 -3.72
N ALA A 39 6.60 6.22 -2.63
CA ALA A 39 5.66 7.08 -1.92
C ALA A 39 5.32 8.37 -2.69
N SER A 40 6.13 8.75 -3.69
CA SER A 40 5.93 10.00 -4.44
C SER A 40 4.62 10.00 -5.23
N ARG A 41 3.96 11.16 -5.29
CA ARG A 41 2.72 11.36 -6.06
C ARG A 41 2.90 11.03 -7.55
N GLN A 42 4.08 11.27 -8.12
CA GLN A 42 4.37 10.97 -9.52
C GLN A 42 4.39 9.45 -9.75
N HIS A 43 5.01 8.69 -8.86
CA HIS A 43 5.00 7.23 -8.93
C HIS A 43 3.58 6.70 -8.79
N LYS A 44 2.83 7.10 -7.75
CA LYS A 44 1.44 6.66 -7.51
C LYS A 44 0.49 6.95 -8.68
N ARG A 45 0.75 8.02 -9.45
CA ARG A 45 0.03 8.31 -10.70
C ARG A 45 0.39 7.33 -11.81
N LYS A 46 1.69 7.06 -12.01
CA LYS A 46 2.17 6.15 -13.05
C LYS A 46 1.83 4.68 -12.76
N SER A 47 1.82 4.29 -11.50
CA SER A 47 1.44 2.94 -11.08
C SER A 47 -0.07 2.67 -11.21
N GLY A 48 -0.88 3.72 -11.40
CA GLY A 48 -2.33 3.63 -11.37
C GLY A 48 -2.92 3.52 -9.96
N GLU A 49 -2.09 3.55 -8.91
CA GLU A 49 -2.54 3.44 -7.51
C GLU A 49 -3.55 4.53 -7.14
N LEU A 50 -3.31 5.78 -7.55
CA LEU A 50 -4.27 6.86 -7.28
C LEU A 50 -5.59 6.68 -8.01
N GLU A 51 -5.55 6.14 -9.23
CA GLU A 51 -6.76 5.89 -10.01
C GLU A 51 -7.55 4.73 -9.43
N TRP A 52 -6.87 3.65 -9.04
CA TRP A 52 -7.46 2.52 -8.34
C TRP A 52 -8.13 2.95 -7.03
N GLU A 53 -7.44 3.72 -6.20
CA GLU A 53 -7.99 4.22 -4.93
C GLU A 53 -9.20 5.13 -5.16
N ALA A 54 -9.17 5.98 -6.18
CA ALA A 54 -10.31 6.83 -6.55
C ALA A 54 -11.51 6.03 -7.07
N GLN A 55 -11.30 4.89 -7.73
CA GLN A 55 -12.38 4.01 -8.20
C GLN A 55 -13.03 3.20 -7.08
N GLN A 56 -12.33 3.00 -5.96
CA GLN A 56 -12.83 2.23 -4.82
C GLN A 56 -14.00 2.93 -4.08
N TYR A 57 -14.12 4.25 -4.21
CA TYR A 57 -15.11 5.05 -3.50
C TYR A 57 -16.00 5.84 -4.45
N LYS A 58 -17.26 6.02 -4.06
CA LYS A 58 -18.15 6.99 -4.71
C LYS A 58 -17.57 8.39 -4.51
N LYS A 59 -17.76 9.27 -5.48
CA LYS A 59 -17.42 10.69 -5.31
C LYS A 59 -18.27 11.26 -4.18
N ASP A 60 -17.72 12.19 -3.42
CA ASP A 60 -18.38 12.77 -2.26
C ASP A 60 -19.78 13.32 -2.57
N ALA A 61 -19.96 13.91 -3.75
CA ALA A 61 -21.24 14.46 -4.22
C ALA A 61 -22.31 13.38 -4.50
N ASP A 62 -21.90 12.13 -4.75
CA ASP A 62 -22.79 11.01 -5.08
C ASP A 62 -23.07 10.10 -3.86
N VAL A 63 -22.51 10.43 -2.69
CA VAL A 63 -22.72 9.67 -1.45
C VAL A 63 -24.14 9.91 -0.93
N THR A 64 -24.89 8.83 -0.74
CA THR A 64 -26.25 8.90 -0.21
C THR A 64 -26.29 8.60 1.29
N PRO A 65 -27.34 8.99 2.01
CA PRO A 65 -27.53 8.59 3.41
C PRO A 65 -27.50 7.08 3.63
N ASP A 66 -27.99 6.29 2.66
CA ASP A 66 -27.95 4.82 2.76
C ASP A 66 -26.52 4.28 2.73
N ASP A 67 -25.63 4.87 1.93
CA ASP A 67 -24.20 4.51 1.91
C ASP A 67 -23.55 4.73 3.29
N VAL A 68 -23.91 5.83 3.96
CA VAL A 68 -23.45 6.14 5.32
C VAL A 68 -23.99 5.12 6.32
N TRP A 69 -25.28 4.81 6.28
CA TRP A 69 -25.88 3.79 7.15
C TRP A 69 -25.34 2.38 6.86
N ALA A 70 -24.96 2.07 5.62
CA ALA A 70 -24.28 0.82 5.27
C ALA A 70 -22.88 0.74 5.90
N LEU A 71 -22.13 1.84 5.94
CA LEU A 71 -20.87 1.93 6.67
C LEU A 71 -21.08 1.72 8.18
N VAL A 72 -22.08 2.36 8.77
CA VAL A 72 -22.41 2.21 10.21
C VAL A 72 -22.72 0.75 10.53
N ARG A 73 -23.57 0.09 9.74
CA ARG A 73 -23.90 -1.34 9.94
C ARG A 73 -22.67 -2.24 9.87
N ARG A 74 -21.75 -2.01 8.92
CA ARG A 74 -20.49 -2.77 8.84
C ARG A 74 -19.63 -2.56 10.09
N LYS A 75 -19.50 -1.32 10.56
CA LYS A 75 -18.73 -1.01 11.77
C LYS A 75 -19.37 -1.56 13.04
N GLN A 76 -20.70 -1.57 13.14
CA GLN A 76 -21.41 -2.23 14.24
C GLN A 76 -21.11 -3.73 14.28
N ALA A 77 -21.07 -4.40 13.12
CA ALA A 77 -20.71 -5.81 13.03
C ALA A 77 -19.23 -6.05 13.38
N GLU A 78 -18.30 -5.28 12.82
CA GLU A 78 -16.85 -5.38 13.07
C GLU A 78 -16.51 -5.20 14.56
N LEU A 79 -17.16 -4.24 15.22
CA LEU A 79 -16.95 -3.93 16.63
C LEU A 79 -17.87 -4.74 17.57
N HIS A 80 -18.67 -5.68 17.04
CA HIS A 80 -19.63 -6.46 17.81
C HIS A 80 -20.52 -5.59 18.72
N VAL A 81 -20.98 -4.45 18.19
CA VAL A 81 -21.77 -3.48 18.96
C VAL A 81 -23.05 -4.15 19.43
N ILE A 82 -23.19 -4.23 20.75
CA ILE A 82 -24.42 -4.67 21.41
C ILE A 82 -25.36 -3.49 21.59
N ALA A 83 -26.65 -3.78 21.71
CA ALA A 83 -27.61 -2.75 22.08
C ALA A 83 -27.30 -2.24 23.50
N TRP A 84 -27.49 -0.94 23.72
CA TRP A 84 -27.30 -0.35 25.05
C TRP A 84 -28.16 -1.02 26.13
N SER A 85 -29.35 -1.50 25.77
CA SER A 85 -30.24 -2.25 26.66
C SER A 85 -29.67 -3.61 27.10
N GLU A 86 -28.73 -4.17 26.34
CA GLU A 86 -28.10 -5.46 26.61
C GLU A 86 -26.75 -5.32 27.31
N LEU A 87 -26.24 -4.09 27.45
CA LEU A 87 -24.99 -3.80 28.12
C LEU A 87 -25.10 -4.19 29.60
N LYS A 88 -24.46 -5.29 29.98
CA LYS A 88 -24.36 -5.74 31.37
C LYS A 88 -23.03 -5.33 31.95
N TYR A 89 -23.05 -4.63 33.08
CA TYR A 89 -21.85 -4.41 33.89
C TYR A 89 -21.38 -5.74 34.44
N SER A 90 -20.12 -6.09 34.18
CA SER A 90 -19.43 -7.22 34.81
C SER A 90 -18.16 -6.65 35.43
N GLU A 91 -17.97 -6.84 36.72
CA GLU A 91 -16.70 -6.52 37.39
C GLU A 91 -15.65 -7.51 36.88
N GLU A 92 -14.95 -7.17 35.80
CA GLU A 92 -13.77 -7.93 35.42
C GLU A 92 -12.66 -7.61 36.43
N GLU A 93 -12.54 -8.54 37.38
CA GLU A 93 -11.65 -8.52 38.53
C GLU A 93 -10.21 -8.35 38.06
N SER A 94 -9.64 -7.18 38.39
CA SER A 94 -8.23 -6.85 38.20
C SER A 94 -7.38 -7.75 39.08
N THR A 95 -7.13 -8.98 38.66
CA THR A 95 -6.11 -9.84 39.26
C THR A 95 -4.77 -9.45 38.64
N ALA A 96 -4.08 -8.56 39.36
CA ALA A 96 -2.69 -8.20 39.14
C ALA A 96 -1.74 -9.34 39.52
#